data_AF-B4QZH1-F1
#
_entry.id   AF-B4QZH1-F1
#
_cell.length_a   1.000
_cell.length_b   1.000
_cell.length_c   1.000
_cell.angle_alpha   90.00
_cell.angle_beta   90.00
_cell.angle_gamma   90.00
#
_symmetry.space_group_name_H-M   'P 1'
#
loop_
_entity.id
_entity.type
_entity.pdbx_description
1 polymer ?
#
loop_
_entity_poly.entity_id
_entity_poly.type
_entity_poly.pdbx_seq_one_letter_code
_entity_poly.pdbx_strand_id
1 'polypeptide(L)'
;MGSLFRSEEMALCQLFLQSEAAYACVSELGELGLVQFRDLNPDVNAFQRKFVNEVRRCDEMERKLRYLEKEIKKDGIPMLDTGESPEAPQPREMIDLEATFEKLENELREVNQNAEALKRNFLELTELKHILRKTQVFFDESVPTVYKSSSAYSSSKYRRYPQMADNQNEDEQAQLLGEEGVRASQPGQNLKLG
;
A
#
# COMPACT_ATOMS: atom_id res chain seq x y z
N MET A 1 44.82 -17.19 -5.47
CA MET A 1 43.98 -18.06 -4.63
C MET A 1 44.78 -18.44 -3.39
N GLY A 2 44.53 -17.75 -2.28
CA GLY A 2 45.29 -17.86 -1.03
C GLY A 2 45.00 -19.16 -0.25
N SER A 3 45.90 -19.53 0.65
CA SER A 3 45.74 -20.72 1.50
C SER A 3 44.72 -20.46 2.63
N LEU A 4 43.78 -21.37 2.85
CA LEU A 4 42.78 -21.31 3.94
C LEU A 4 43.36 -21.17 5.37
N PHE A 5 44.66 -21.41 5.57
CA PHE A 5 45.30 -21.46 6.90
C PHE A 5 45.95 -20.14 7.35
N ARG A 6 45.96 -19.10 6.51
CA ARG A 6 46.59 -17.80 6.79
C ARG A 6 45.76 -16.68 6.16
N SER A 7 45.84 -15.49 6.74
CA SER A 7 45.23 -14.28 6.16
C SER A 7 45.85 -13.95 4.81
N GLU A 8 45.07 -13.34 3.93
CA GLU A 8 45.57 -12.81 2.67
C GLU A 8 46.46 -11.57 2.90
N GLU A 9 47.42 -11.36 2.00
CA GLU A 9 48.30 -10.19 2.05
C GLU A 9 47.51 -8.91 1.76
N MET A 10 47.67 -7.91 2.62
CA MET A 10 46.99 -6.62 2.51
C MET A 10 47.97 -5.53 2.08
N ALA A 11 47.55 -4.65 1.17
CA ALA A 11 48.31 -3.49 0.75
C ALA A 11 47.60 -2.19 1.17
N LEU A 12 48.35 -1.22 1.67
CA LEU A 12 47.84 0.12 1.94
C LEU A 12 48.09 1.00 0.70
N CYS A 13 47.02 1.46 0.08
CA CYS A 13 47.06 2.35 -1.08
C CYS A 13 46.51 3.73 -0.74
N GLN A 14 47.05 4.77 -1.38
CA GLN A 14 46.54 6.13 -1.29
C GLN A 14 45.81 6.48 -2.60
N LEU A 15 44.54 6.86 -2.50
CA LEU A 15 43.70 7.23 -3.64
C LEU A 15 43.63 8.75 -3.78
N PHE A 16 43.90 9.25 -4.98
CA PHE A 16 43.71 10.65 -5.36
C PHE A 16 42.57 10.72 -6.37
N LEU A 17 41.44 11.29 -5.95
CA LEU A 17 40.22 11.38 -6.77
C LEU A 17 39.86 12.84 -7.02
N GLN A 18 39.55 13.17 -8.27
CA GLN A 18 38.95 14.45 -8.62
C GLN A 18 37.48 14.46 -8.20
N SER A 19 36.98 15.61 -7.72
CA SER A 19 35.63 15.72 -7.16
C SER A 19 34.52 15.26 -8.11
N GLU A 20 34.68 15.43 -9.42
CA GLU A 20 33.68 15.06 -10.43
C GLU A 20 33.65 13.56 -10.72
N ALA A 21 34.80 12.88 -10.62
CA ALA A 21 34.92 11.43 -10.87
C ALA A 21 34.78 10.60 -9.59
N ALA A 22 34.85 11.24 -8.42
CA ALA A 22 34.86 10.55 -7.13
C ALA A 22 33.66 9.62 -6.93
N TYR A 23 32.46 10.02 -7.36
CA TYR A 23 31.27 9.19 -7.21
C TYR A 23 31.36 7.89 -8.01
N ALA A 24 31.67 7.98 -9.30
CA ALA A 24 31.77 6.83 -10.19
C ALA A 24 32.89 5.87 -9.77
N CYS A 25 34.08 6.40 -9.41
CA CYS A 25 35.17 5.54 -8.95
C CYS A 25 34.82 4.83 -7.64
N VAL A 26 34.15 5.51 -6.71
CA VAL A 26 33.77 4.88 -5.42
C VAL A 26 32.64 3.88 -5.60
N SER A 27 31.69 4.10 -6.52
CA SER A 27 30.64 3.11 -6.80
C SER A 27 31.22 1.83 -7.40
N GLU A 28 32.10 1.94 -8.39
CA GLU A 28 32.79 0.80 -9.00
C GLU A 28 33.63 0.02 -7.96
N LEU A 29 34.34 0.74 -7.08
CA LEU A 29 35.08 0.11 -5.98
C LEU A 29 34.15 -0.61 -4.98
N GLY A 30 32.95 -0.07 -4.76
CA GLY A 30 31.91 -0.67 -3.93
C GLY A 30 31.37 -1.96 -4.52
N GLU A 31 31.14 -1.99 -5.84
CA GLU A 31 30.69 -3.18 -6.57
C GLU A 31 31.75 -4.30 -6.60
N LEU A 32 33.04 -3.93 -6.69
CA LEU A 32 34.13 -4.90 -6.57
C LEU A 32 34.21 -5.51 -5.16
N GLY A 33 33.95 -4.71 -4.11
CA GLY A 33 33.90 -5.20 -2.72
C GLY A 33 35.25 -5.61 -2.11
N LEU A 34 36.37 -5.16 -2.69
CA LEU A 34 37.73 -5.57 -2.28
C LEU A 34 38.50 -4.51 -1.49
N VAL A 35 37.88 -3.36 -1.18
CA VAL A 35 38.55 -2.22 -0.56
C VAL A 35 37.97 -1.92 0.81
N GLN A 36 38.85 -1.67 1.78
CA GLN A 36 38.49 -1.15 3.09
C GLN A 36 38.97 0.29 3.23
N PHE A 37 38.05 1.24 3.37
CA PHE A 37 38.38 2.65 3.62
C PHE A 37 38.78 2.87 5.08
N ARG A 38 39.82 3.68 5.31
CA ARG A 38 40.21 4.15 6.64
C ARG A 38 39.74 5.59 6.84
N ASP A 39 39.21 5.89 8.02
CA ASP A 39 38.80 7.26 8.36
C ASP A 39 40.04 8.13 8.57
N LEU A 40 40.20 9.13 7.70
CA LEU A 40 41.26 10.13 7.81
C LEU A 40 40.86 11.32 8.71
N ASN A 41 39.57 11.44 9.06
CA ASN A 41 39.01 12.57 9.80
C ASN A 41 38.27 12.10 11.08
N PRO A 42 38.94 11.39 12.01
CA PRO A 42 38.29 10.90 13.23
C PRO A 42 37.84 12.03 14.17
N ASP A 43 38.53 13.16 14.16
CA ASP A 43 38.24 14.30 15.05
C ASP A 43 37.12 15.20 14.51
N VAL A 44 36.67 14.97 13.28
CA VAL A 44 35.60 15.75 12.65
C VAL A 44 34.26 15.07 12.89
N ASN A 45 33.37 15.78 13.57
CA ASN A 45 32.01 15.32 13.83
C ASN A 45 31.27 15.02 12.50
N ALA A 46 30.42 14.01 12.51
CA ALA A 46 29.65 13.56 11.35
C ALA A 46 28.95 14.72 10.63
N PHE A 47 28.35 15.68 11.36
CA PHE A 47 27.61 16.82 10.79
C PHE A 47 28.47 17.84 10.03
N GLN A 48 29.77 17.88 10.28
CA GLN A 48 30.70 18.81 9.63
C GLN A 48 31.37 18.20 8.40
N ARG A 49 31.09 16.92 8.11
CA ARG A 49 31.64 16.23 6.94
C ARG A 49 31.01 16.77 5.66
N LYS A 50 31.77 16.67 4.56
CA LYS A 50 31.43 17.30 3.28
C LYS A 50 30.08 16.83 2.68
N PHE A 51 29.71 15.57 2.87
CA PHE A 51 28.57 14.92 2.17
C PHE A 51 27.34 14.67 3.06
N VAL A 52 27.17 15.43 4.14
CA VAL A 52 26.08 15.20 5.12
C VAL A 52 24.71 15.46 4.53
N ASN A 53 24.59 16.44 3.64
CA ASN A 53 23.31 16.82 3.04
C ASN A 53 22.81 15.72 2.10
N GLU A 54 23.71 15.11 1.34
CA GLU A 54 23.44 14.00 0.43
C GLU A 54 23.03 12.75 1.22
N VAL A 55 23.73 12.44 2.32
CA VAL A 55 23.35 11.31 3.19
C VAL A 55 21.96 11.52 3.80
N ARG A 56 21.65 12.73 4.27
CA ARG A 56 20.32 13.06 4.80
C ARG A 56 19.22 12.93 3.74
N ARG A 57 19.53 13.30 2.50
CA ARG A 57 18.60 13.16 1.37
C ARG A 57 18.28 11.69 1.11
N CYS A 58 19.29 10.81 1.16
CA CYS A 58 19.08 9.36 1.08
C CYS A 58 18.23 8.82 2.24
N ASP A 59 18.47 9.28 3.47
CA ASP A 59 17.70 8.87 4.65
C ASP A 59 16.21 9.26 4.53
N GLU A 60 15.90 10.46 4.01
CA GLU A 60 14.52 10.85 3.74
C GLU A 60 13.86 10.00 2.63
N MET A 61 14.58 9.70 1.54
CA MET A 61 14.07 8.78 0.51
C MET A 61 13.82 7.37 1.07
N GLU A 62 14.71 6.86 1.92
CA GLU A 62 14.53 5.58 2.60
C GLU A 62 13.29 5.60 3.51
N ARG A 63 13.05 6.71 4.22
CA ARG A 63 11.83 6.90 5.03
C ARG A 63 10.57 6.80 4.17
N LYS A 64 10.56 7.40 2.97
CA LYS A 64 9.44 7.31 2.01
C LYS A 64 9.23 5.86 1.54
N LEU A 65 10.31 5.16 1.17
CA LEU A 65 10.26 3.75 0.76
C LEU A 65 9.75 2.83 1.87
N ARG A 66 10.18 3.01 3.12
CA ARG A 66 9.69 2.26 4.27
C ARG A 66 8.20 2.46 4.52
N TYR A 67 7.65 3.64 4.19
CA TYR A 67 6.21 3.88 4.25
C TYR A 67 5.48 3.08 3.16
N LEU A 68 5.94 3.18 1.91
CA LEU A 68 5.37 2.44 0.78
C LEU A 68 5.40 0.91 1.03
N GLU A 69 6.52 0.38 1.50
CA GLU A 69 6.68 -1.04 1.83
C GLU A 69 5.64 -1.51 2.86
N LYS A 70 5.35 -0.68 3.88
CA LYS A 70 4.35 -1.00 4.91
C LYS A 70 2.94 -1.05 4.35
N GLU A 71 2.57 -0.10 3.49
CA GLU A 71 1.25 -0.09 2.86
C GLU A 71 1.08 -1.28 1.89
N ILE A 72 2.10 -1.62 1.11
CA ILE A 72 2.07 -2.81 0.22
C ILE A 72 1.87 -4.10 1.02
N LYS A 73 2.59 -4.25 2.15
CA LYS A 73 2.42 -5.40 3.06
C LYS A 73 1.04 -5.45 3.70
N LYS A 74 0.48 -4.30 4.06
CA LYS A 74 -0.85 -4.18 4.66
C LYS A 74 -1.94 -4.65 3.69
N ASP A 75 -1.78 -4.37 2.40
CA ASP A 75 -2.72 -4.79 1.35
C ASP A 75 -2.45 -6.22 0.83
N GLY A 76 -1.48 -6.94 1.40
CA GLY A 76 -1.17 -8.33 1.05
C GLY A 76 -0.61 -8.50 -0.36
N ILE A 77 -0.04 -7.45 -0.95
CA ILE A 77 0.55 -7.50 -2.28
C ILE A 77 1.94 -8.17 -2.16
N PRO A 78 2.18 -9.29 -2.86
CA PRO A 78 3.47 -9.97 -2.79
C PRO A 78 4.55 -9.12 -3.47
N MET A 79 5.58 -8.74 -2.72
CA MET A 79 6.77 -8.11 -3.29
C MET A 79 7.66 -9.18 -3.90
N LEU A 80 7.93 -9.05 -5.20
CA LEU A 80 8.88 -9.91 -5.89
C LEU A 80 10.29 -9.44 -5.55
N ASP A 81 11.10 -10.34 -4.99
CA ASP A 81 12.53 -10.15 -4.90
C ASP A 81 13.16 -10.64 -6.20
N THR A 82 13.73 -9.72 -6.96
CA THR A 82 14.40 -10.04 -8.24
C THR A 82 15.74 -10.73 -8.01
N GLY A 83 16.26 -10.78 -6.77
CA GLY A 83 17.53 -11.43 -6.42
C GLY A 83 18.78 -10.76 -7.00
N GLU A 84 18.61 -9.80 -7.90
CA GLU A 84 19.66 -9.00 -8.51
C GLU A 84 19.78 -7.66 -7.77
N SER A 85 20.99 -7.34 -7.31
CA SER A 85 21.30 -6.01 -6.82
C SER A 85 21.53 -5.10 -8.04
N PRO A 86 20.74 -4.03 -8.22
CA PRO A 86 20.95 -3.10 -9.32
C PRO A 86 22.29 -2.37 -9.16
N GLU A 87 22.83 -1.92 -10.29
CA GLU A 87 24.00 -1.03 -10.34
C GLU A 87 23.73 0.27 -9.57
N ALA A 88 24.78 0.88 -9.03
CA ALA A 88 24.65 2.16 -8.33
C ALA A 88 24.11 3.25 -9.29
N PRO A 89 22.97 3.90 -8.97
CA PRO A 89 22.39 4.92 -9.84
C PRO A 89 23.26 6.17 -9.92
N GLN A 90 23.16 6.93 -11.01
CA GLN A 90 23.93 8.16 -11.14
C GLN A 90 23.40 9.27 -10.22
N PRO A 91 24.23 10.24 -9.77
CA PRO A 91 23.79 11.33 -8.90
C PRO A 91 22.67 12.19 -9.49
N ARG A 92 22.55 12.24 -10.83
CA ARG A 92 21.46 12.93 -11.53
C ARG A 92 20.13 12.20 -11.36
N GLU A 93 20.14 10.88 -11.50
CA GLU A 93 18.95 10.03 -11.36
C GLU A 93 18.40 10.06 -9.93
N MET A 94 19.26 10.32 -8.94
CA MET A 94 18.83 10.52 -7.55
C MET A 94 17.80 11.66 -7.40
N ILE A 95 17.86 12.69 -8.25
CA ILE A 95 16.89 13.79 -8.23
C ILE A 95 15.53 13.34 -8.73
N ASP A 96 15.52 12.59 -9.83
CA ASP A 96 14.29 12.08 -10.40
C ASP A 96 13.66 11.05 -9.45
N LEU A 97 14.47 10.18 -8.84
CA LEU A 97 14.02 9.23 -7.82
C LEU A 97 13.36 9.94 -6.63
N GLU A 98 13.97 10.98 -6.08
CA GLU A 98 13.37 11.73 -4.97
C GLU A 98 11.99 12.30 -5.34
N ALA A 99 11.86 12.90 -6.53
CA ALA A 99 10.60 13.44 -7.01
C ALA A 99 9.54 12.34 -7.21
N THR A 100 9.93 11.18 -7.73
CA THR A 100 9.02 10.04 -7.89
C THR A 100 8.56 9.49 -6.53
N PHE A 101 9.46 9.32 -5.56
CA PHE A 101 9.10 8.84 -4.23
C PHE A 101 8.20 9.83 -3.48
N GLU A 102 8.42 11.13 -3.64
CA GLU A 102 7.54 12.14 -3.06
C GLU A 102 6.13 12.10 -3.64
N LYS A 103 6.05 12.01 -4.97
CA LYS A 103 4.77 11.88 -5.66
C LYS A 103 4.02 10.63 -5.22
N LEU A 104 4.69 9.48 -5.18
CA LEU A 104 4.10 8.22 -4.76
C LEU A 104 3.64 8.23 -3.30
N GLU A 105 4.42 8.81 -2.37
CA GLU A 105 3.99 8.95 -0.97
C GLU A 105 2.72 9.81 -0.87
N ASN A 106 2.70 10.96 -1.56
CA ASN A 106 1.56 11.87 -1.51
C ASN A 106 0.29 11.24 -2.11
N GLU A 107 0.41 10.61 -3.29
CA GLU A 107 -0.71 9.92 -3.93
C GLU A 107 -1.26 8.80 -3.03
N LEU A 108 -0.39 8.00 -2.41
CA LEU A 108 -0.83 6.90 -1.55
C LEU A 108 -1.49 7.41 -0.27
N ARG A 109 -0.96 8.47 0.34
CA ARG A 109 -1.58 9.11 1.51
C ARG A 109 -2.96 9.67 1.18
N GLU A 110 -3.11 10.33 0.04
CA GLU A 110 -4.38 10.89 -0.41
C GLU A 110 -5.41 9.79 -0.68
N VAL A 111 -5.03 8.75 -1.41
CA VAL A 111 -5.90 7.60 -1.69
C VAL A 111 -6.35 6.93 -0.40
N ASN A 112 -5.43 6.71 0.55
CA ASN A 112 -5.77 6.11 1.85
C ASN A 112 -6.75 6.96 2.65
N GLN A 113 -6.54 8.28 2.72
CA GLN A 113 -7.46 9.19 3.41
C GLN A 113 -8.85 9.20 2.76
N ASN A 114 -8.89 9.23 1.42
CA ASN A 114 -10.12 9.19 0.65
C ASN A 114 -10.87 7.86 0.83
N ALA A 115 -10.15 6.73 0.84
CA ALA A 115 -10.71 5.41 1.06
C ALA A 115 -11.31 5.27 2.48
N GLU A 116 -10.62 5.78 3.50
CA GLU A 116 -11.15 5.79 4.88
C GLU A 116 -12.40 6.67 5.00
N ALA A 117 -12.39 7.88 4.42
CA ALA A 117 -13.54 8.78 4.43
C ALA A 117 -14.74 8.16 3.71
N LEU A 118 -14.51 7.56 2.54
CA LEU A 118 -15.55 6.87 1.78
C LEU A 118 -16.14 5.69 2.56
N LYS A 119 -15.29 4.90 3.23
CA LYS A 119 -15.73 3.78 4.06
C LYS A 119 -16.58 4.25 5.25
N ARG A 120 -16.21 5.34 5.92
CA ARG A 120 -17.03 5.93 7.00
C ARG A 120 -18.39 6.38 6.49
N ASN A 121 -18.42 7.16 5.40
CA ASN A 121 -19.66 7.63 4.79
C ASN A 121 -20.58 6.47 4.37
N PHE A 122 -20.01 5.42 3.79
CA PHE A 122 -20.75 4.23 3.39
C PHE A 122 -21.37 3.51 4.61
N LEU A 123 -20.61 3.35 5.70
CA LEU A 123 -21.10 2.71 6.92
C LEU A 123 -22.24 3.51 7.56
N GLU A 124 -22.08 4.83 7.69
CA GLU A 124 -23.11 5.72 8.24
C GLU A 124 -24.43 5.66 7.44
N LEU A 125 -24.32 5.70 6.11
CA LEU A 125 -25.49 5.58 5.23
C LEU A 125 -26.12 4.19 5.28
N THR A 126 -25.32 3.14 5.44
CA THR A 126 -25.81 1.76 5.58
C THR A 126 -26.56 1.57 6.89
N GLU A 127 -26.04 2.10 8.00
CA GLU A 127 -26.73 2.11 9.29
C GLU A 127 -28.07 2.84 9.19
N LEU A 128 -28.10 4.02 8.56
CA LEU A 128 -29.33 4.78 8.35
C LEU A 128 -30.34 4.00 7.48
N LYS A 129 -29.89 3.36 6.40
CA LYS A 129 -30.71 2.47 5.56
C LYS A 129 -31.35 1.36 6.40
N HIS A 130 -30.59 0.72 7.30
CA HIS A 130 -31.12 -0.32 8.18
C HIS A 130 -32.13 0.20 9.19
N ILE A 131 -31.90 1.37 9.79
CA ILE A 131 -32.86 2.01 10.70
C ILE A 131 -34.18 2.27 9.98
N LEU A 132 -34.13 2.86 8.77
CA LEU A 132 -35.33 3.15 7.99
C LEU A 132 -36.11 1.87 7.63
N ARG A 133 -35.40 0.81 7.20
CA ARG A 133 -36.03 -0.49 6.90
C ARG A 133 -36.72 -1.09 8.13
N LYS A 134 -36.05 -1.15 9.28
CA LYS A 134 -36.63 -1.71 10.52
C LYS A 134 -37.79 -0.86 11.05
N THR A 135 -37.67 0.47 10.94
CA THR A 135 -38.73 1.40 11.38
C THR A 135 -39.98 1.27 10.51
N GLN A 136 -39.84 1.07 9.20
CA GLN A 136 -40.98 0.79 8.31
C GLN A 136 -41.72 -0.49 8.72
N VAL A 137 -40.99 -1.59 8.97
CA VAL A 137 -41.58 -2.86 9.45
C VAL A 137 -42.28 -2.66 10.79
N PHE A 138 -41.65 -1.93 11.73
CA PHE A 138 -42.26 -1.62 13.02
C PHE A 138 -43.59 -0.87 12.87
N PHE A 139 -43.65 0.15 12.00
CA PHE A 139 -44.89 0.89 11.75
C PHE A 139 -45.95 0.06 11.01
N ASP A 140 -45.56 -0.85 10.14
CA ASP A 140 -46.49 -1.77 9.45
C ASP A 140 -47.06 -2.84 10.41
N GLU A 141 -46.29 -3.31 11.40
CA GLU A 141 -46.77 -4.21 12.46
C GLU A 141 -47.56 -3.50 13.57
N SER A 142 -47.19 -2.26 13.89
CA SER A 142 -47.82 -1.44 14.94
C SER A 142 -49.10 -0.74 14.47
N VAL A 143 -49.71 -1.15 13.37
CA VAL A 143 -51.12 -0.87 13.09
C VAL A 143 -51.94 -2.01 13.71
N PRO A 144 -52.25 -1.98 15.01
CA PRO A 144 -53.26 -2.87 15.54
C PRO A 144 -54.55 -2.55 14.79
N THR A 145 -55.15 -3.60 14.27
CA THR A 145 -56.57 -3.83 14.03
C THR A 145 -57.51 -3.15 15.04
N VAL A 146 -57.54 -1.82 15.11
CA VAL A 146 -58.50 -1.03 15.92
C VAL A 146 -59.70 -0.60 15.07
N TYR A 147 -59.67 -0.78 13.74
CA TYR A 147 -60.79 -0.45 12.84
C TYR A 147 -61.32 -1.66 12.04
N LYS A 148 -61.43 -2.83 12.67
CA LYS A 148 -62.24 -3.93 12.13
C LYS A 148 -63.42 -4.29 13.03
N SER A 149 -64.17 -3.28 13.47
CA SER A 149 -65.58 -3.49 13.78
C SER A 149 -66.38 -2.27 13.35
N SER A 150 -67.38 -2.54 12.51
CA SER A 150 -68.52 -1.71 12.12
C SER A 150 -68.29 -0.51 11.20
N SER A 151 -69.09 -0.53 10.13
CA SER A 151 -69.48 0.54 9.21
C SER A 151 -68.60 0.75 7.98
N ALA A 152 -69.13 0.25 6.86
CA ALA A 152 -68.87 0.76 5.52
C ALA A 152 -68.91 2.30 5.53
N TYR A 153 -67.86 2.97 5.07
CA TYR A 153 -67.94 4.24 4.34
C TYR A 153 -66.57 4.61 3.76
N SER A 154 -66.62 4.93 2.47
CA SER A 154 -65.72 5.79 1.70
C SER A 154 -64.29 5.33 1.42
N SER A 155 -64.11 4.93 0.17
CA SER A 155 -62.88 4.92 -0.61
C SER A 155 -62.07 6.22 -0.51
N SER A 156 -60.75 6.05 -0.67
CA SER A 156 -59.81 6.94 -1.39
C SER A 156 -58.70 7.56 -0.53
N LYS A 157 -57.46 7.27 -0.98
CA LYS A 157 -56.19 8.00 -0.75
C LYS A 157 -55.38 7.68 0.52
N TYR A 158 -54.87 6.46 0.59
CA TYR A 158 -53.46 6.29 0.97
C TYR A 158 -52.71 5.71 -0.22
N ARG A 159 -51.86 6.56 -0.79
CA ARG A 159 -51.05 6.28 -1.97
C ARG A 159 -50.03 5.22 -1.58
N ARG A 160 -50.30 3.97 -1.99
CA ARG A 160 -49.34 2.87 -2.02
C ARG A 160 -48.13 3.37 -2.82
N TYR A 161 -47.03 3.68 -2.15
CA TYR A 161 -45.75 3.79 -2.83
C TYR A 161 -45.41 2.39 -3.38
N PRO A 162 -44.97 2.28 -4.65
CA PRO A 162 -44.59 0.98 -5.19
C PRO A 162 -43.44 0.44 -4.35
N GLN A 163 -43.65 -0.74 -3.80
CA GLN A 163 -42.61 -1.53 -3.17
C GLN A 163 -41.53 -1.73 -4.23
N MET A 164 -40.35 -1.17 -4.01
CA MET A 164 -39.17 -1.55 -4.79
C MET A 164 -38.92 -3.01 -4.41
N ALA A 165 -39.39 -3.93 -5.26
CA ALA A 165 -39.10 -5.32 -5.14
C ALA A 165 -37.59 -5.48 -5.37
N ASP A 166 -36.82 -5.65 -4.30
CA ASP A 166 -35.46 -6.15 -4.41
C ASP A 166 -35.41 -7.54 -3.77
N ASN A 167 -35.46 -8.54 -4.65
CA ASN A 167 -35.14 -9.93 -4.40
C ASN A 167 -33.62 -10.08 -4.15
N GLN A 168 -33.11 -9.64 -3.00
CA GLN A 168 -31.70 -9.80 -2.65
C GLN A 168 -31.47 -10.26 -1.20
N ASN A 169 -32.46 -10.93 -0.59
CA ASN A 169 -32.35 -11.41 0.78
C ASN A 169 -31.35 -12.56 0.97
N GLU A 170 -30.79 -13.15 -0.09
CA GLU A 170 -29.86 -14.28 0.02
C GLU A 170 -28.38 -13.88 -0.09
N ASP A 171 -28.04 -12.72 -0.68
CA ASP A 171 -26.63 -12.32 -0.90
C ASP A 171 -26.03 -11.51 0.27
N GLU A 172 -26.83 -10.71 1.01
CA GLU A 172 -26.31 -9.81 2.07
C GLU A 172 -25.85 -10.56 3.35
N GLN A 173 -26.25 -11.83 3.58
CA GLN A 173 -25.78 -12.61 4.73
C GLN A 173 -24.41 -13.27 4.52
N ALA A 174 -24.04 -13.58 3.27
CA ALA A 174 -22.78 -14.27 2.99
C ALA A 174 -21.54 -13.36 3.16
N GLN A 175 -21.70 -12.05 2.96
CA GLN A 175 -20.57 -11.12 2.95
C GLN A 175 -20.22 -10.55 4.33
N LEU A 176 -21.05 -10.82 5.34
CA LEU A 176 -20.83 -10.35 6.72
C LEU A 176 -19.84 -11.21 7.51
N LEU A 177 -19.47 -12.40 7.03
CA LEU A 177 -18.59 -13.35 7.75
C LEU A 177 -17.57 -14.11 6.88
N GLY A 178 -17.36 -13.73 5.61
CA GLY A 178 -16.40 -14.38 4.72
C GLY A 178 -15.06 -13.66 4.65
N GLU A 179 -14.04 -14.22 5.30
CA GLU A 179 -12.67 -14.09 4.82
C GLU A 179 -12.55 -14.57 3.35
N GLU A 180 -11.46 -14.16 2.73
CA GLU A 180 -10.79 -14.75 1.55
C GLU A 180 -11.10 -14.17 0.15
N GLY A 181 -9.99 -13.90 -0.56
CA GLY A 181 -9.74 -14.65 -1.79
C GLY A 181 -10.28 -14.06 -3.08
N VAL A 182 -9.62 -13.02 -3.58
CA VAL A 182 -9.68 -12.72 -5.03
C VAL A 182 -8.63 -13.58 -5.74
N ARG A 183 -9.03 -14.77 -6.21
CA ARG A 183 -8.76 -15.32 -7.56
C ARG A 183 -8.97 -16.83 -7.63
N ALA A 184 -10.01 -17.24 -8.35
CA ALA A 184 -9.99 -18.49 -9.11
C ALA A 184 -10.59 -18.24 -10.50
N SER A 185 -9.77 -18.38 -11.53
CA SER A 185 -10.22 -18.54 -12.91
C SER A 185 -9.90 -19.97 -13.36
N GLN A 186 -10.92 -20.83 -13.19
CA GLN A 186 -11.27 -22.03 -13.98
C GLN A 186 -10.30 -23.23 -14.14
N PRO A 187 -10.81 -24.46 -13.93
CA PRO A 187 -10.38 -25.66 -14.62
C PRO A 187 -11.47 -26.22 -15.55
N GLY A 188 -11.07 -26.72 -16.72
CA GLY A 188 -11.82 -27.76 -17.44
C GLY A 188 -11.87 -27.62 -18.96
N GLN A 189 -10.92 -28.27 -19.66
CA GLN A 189 -11.21 -29.43 -20.54
C GLN A 189 -9.94 -29.92 -21.23
N ASN A 190 -9.70 -31.23 -21.09
CA ASN A 190 -8.76 -32.02 -21.87
C ASN A 190 -9.08 -31.95 -23.37
N LEU A 191 -8.07 -31.74 -24.21
CA LEU A 191 -7.97 -32.36 -25.53
C LEU A 191 -6.51 -32.75 -25.79
N LYS A 192 -6.34 -34.01 -26.18
CA LYS A 192 -5.10 -34.76 -26.37
C LYS A 192 -4.73 -34.74 -27.87
N LEU A 193 -3.43 -34.87 -28.13
CA LEU A 193 -2.76 -35.42 -29.32
C LEU A 193 -2.60 -34.53 -30.57
N GLY A 194 -1.35 -34.51 -31.05
CA GLY A 194 -0.87 -33.89 -32.28
C GLY A 194 0.60 -33.55 -32.16
#